data_AF-R0HR70-F1
#
_entry.id   AF-R0HR70-F1
#
_cell.length_a   1.000
_cell.length_b   1.000
_cell.length_c   1.000
_cell.angle_alpha   90.00
_cell.angle_beta   90.00
_cell.angle_gamma   90.00
#
_symmetry.space_group_name_H-M   'P 1'
#
loop_
_entity.id
_entity.type
_entity.pdbx_description
1 polymer ?
#
loop_
_entity_poly.entity_id
_entity_poly.type
_entity_poly.pdbx_seq_one_letter_code
_entity_poly.pdbx_strand_id
1 'polypeptide(L)'
;MTTLIDSYAVQCAKCKKLRYIEAQEKYEEIRSKSPHTCFECKSCEELGDVHVDVDSPNVRWFLDQHGIPKTPKGWKRILVVRGNGEKVDVYYETPQQKKVRSPKQVAKFIQDNEEFKDDVKMEEISFVAPKRMKKPKS
;
A
#
# COMPACT_ATOMS: atom_id res chain seq x y z
N MET A 1 19.08 2.01 9.77
CA MET A 1 17.74 2.64 9.79
C MET A 1 16.83 1.86 8.87
N THR A 2 15.65 1.49 9.35
CA THR A 2 14.62 0.83 8.54
C THR A 2 13.75 1.93 7.94
N THR A 3 13.67 2.01 6.62
CA THR A 3 12.83 3.02 5.94
C THR A 3 11.43 2.45 5.77
N LEU A 4 10.44 3.11 6.37
CA LEU A 4 9.03 2.79 6.19
C LEU A 4 8.44 3.65 5.07
N ILE A 5 7.44 3.11 4.38
CA ILE A 5 6.57 3.91 3.52
C ILE A 5 5.35 4.32 4.34
N ASP A 6 5.17 5.63 4.52
CA ASP A 6 4.08 6.23 5.29
C ASP A 6 3.32 7.32 4.51
N SER A 7 3.77 7.63 3.30
CA SER A 7 3.23 8.67 2.43
C SER A 7 2.67 8.06 1.16
N TYR A 8 1.44 8.45 0.80
CA TYR A 8 0.68 7.81 -0.28
C TYR A 8 0.16 8.84 -1.27
N ALA A 9 0.20 8.48 -2.56
CA ALA A 9 -0.36 9.30 -3.62
C ALA A 9 -1.16 8.44 -4.61
N VAL A 10 -2.21 9.01 -5.17
CA VAL A 10 -3.07 8.36 -6.17
C VAL A 10 -3.21 9.25 -7.39
N GLN A 11 -3.32 8.62 -8.57
CA GLN A 11 -3.53 9.36 -9.81
C GLN A 11 -5.03 9.60 -10.03
N CYS A 12 -5.41 10.85 -10.31
CA CYS A 12 -6.76 11.19 -10.71
C CYS A 12 -7.10 10.61 -12.10
N ALA A 13 -8.25 9.98 -12.23
CA ALA A 13 -8.77 9.43 -13.48
C ALA A 13 -8.90 10.48 -14.58
N LYS A 14 -9.43 11.64 -14.19
CA LYS A 14 -9.91 12.69 -15.07
C LYS A 14 -8.77 13.57 -15.59
N CYS A 15 -7.96 14.10 -14.69
CA CYS A 15 -6.88 15.04 -15.06
C CYS A 15 -5.48 14.41 -15.05
N LYS A 16 -5.33 13.15 -14.64
CA LYS A 16 -4.06 12.41 -14.52
C LYS A 16 -3.03 13.01 -13.55
N LYS A 17 -3.40 14.06 -12.80
CA LYS A 17 -2.60 14.64 -11.72
C LYS A 17 -2.56 13.69 -10.52
N LEU A 18 -1.42 13.65 -9.82
CA LEU A 18 -1.26 12.90 -8.58
C LEU A 18 -1.73 13.73 -7.39
N ARG A 19 -2.47 13.09 -6.48
CA ARG A 19 -2.98 13.68 -5.24
C ARG A 19 -2.45 12.92 -4.04
N TYR A 20 -2.06 13.65 -3.00
CA TYR A 20 -1.70 13.02 -1.72
C TYR A 20 -2.95 12.43 -1.06
N ILE A 21 -2.74 11.30 -0.38
CA ILE A 21 -3.74 10.65 0.45
C ILE A 21 -3.17 10.55 1.86
N GLU A 22 -3.78 11.30 2.78
CA GLU A 22 -3.31 11.42 4.16
C GLU A 22 -3.45 10.13 4.97
N ALA A 23 -4.46 9.31 4.66
CA ALA A 23 -4.77 8.09 5.41
C ALA A 23 -4.48 6.84 4.57
N GLN A 24 -3.65 5.95 5.11
CA GLN A 24 -3.36 4.65 4.50
C GLN A 24 -4.65 3.87 4.17
N GLU A 25 -5.65 3.89 5.05
CA GLU A 25 -6.92 3.19 4.82
C GLU A 25 -7.64 3.67 3.57
N LYS A 26 -7.60 4.98 3.30
CA LYS A 26 -8.19 5.59 2.10
C LYS A 26 -7.40 5.23 0.85
N TYR A 27 -6.07 5.18 0.96
CA TYR A 27 -5.22 4.70 -0.13
C TYR A 27 -5.54 3.23 -0.46
N GLU A 28 -5.67 2.39 0.56
CA GLU A 28 -6.00 0.97 0.39
C GLU A 28 -7.39 0.76 -0.21
N GLU A 29 -8.37 1.59 0.14
CA GLU A 29 -9.71 1.55 -0.47
C GLU A 29 -9.67 1.92 -1.97
N ILE A 30 -8.85 2.90 -2.35
CA ILE A 30 -8.67 3.27 -3.76
C ILE A 30 -7.91 2.17 -4.51
N ARG A 31 -6.89 1.58 -3.89
CA ARG A 31 -6.07 0.52 -4.47
C ARG A 31 -6.83 -0.79 -4.64
N SER A 32 -7.73 -1.13 -3.71
CA SER A 32 -8.52 -2.38 -3.77
C SER A 32 -9.51 -2.39 -4.93
N LYS A 33 -9.84 -1.21 -5.47
CA LYS A 33 -10.69 -1.04 -6.63
C LYS A 33 -9.94 -1.40 -7.92
N SER A 34 -10.72 -1.76 -8.95
CA SER A 34 -10.23 -2.04 -10.30
C SER A 34 -9.62 -0.78 -10.92
N PRO A 35 -8.67 -0.90 -11.86
CA PRO A 35 -8.18 0.25 -12.62
C PRO A 35 -9.27 1.03 -13.36
N HIS A 36 -10.50 0.49 -13.48
CA HIS A 36 -11.66 1.16 -14.06
C HIS A 36 -12.52 1.92 -13.02
N THR A 37 -12.42 1.59 -11.73
CA THR A 37 -13.06 2.33 -10.64
C THR A 37 -12.08 3.35 -10.08
N CYS A 38 -11.84 4.37 -10.90
CA CYS A 38 -10.78 5.33 -10.69
C CYS A 38 -11.10 6.36 -9.60
N PHE A 39 -10.07 6.84 -8.91
CA PHE A 39 -10.16 8.01 -8.04
C PHE A 39 -10.32 9.28 -8.87
N GLU A 40 -11.28 10.15 -8.51
CA GLU A 40 -11.43 11.48 -9.08
C GLU A 40 -11.22 12.54 -8.02
N CYS A 41 -10.31 13.50 -8.29
CA CYS A 41 -10.06 14.60 -7.39
C CYS A 41 -11.15 15.67 -7.50
N LYS A 42 -11.45 16.35 -6.39
CA LYS A 42 -12.48 17.40 -6.31
C LYS A 42 -12.24 18.54 -7.32
N SER A 43 -11.01 19.01 -7.42
CA SER A 43 -10.61 20.04 -8.38
C SER A 43 -9.53 19.53 -9.32
N CYS A 44 -9.86 19.46 -10.60
CA CYS A 44 -8.91 19.13 -11.66
C CYS A 44 -8.11 20.35 -12.13
N GLU A 45 -8.52 21.56 -11.77
CA GLU A 45 -7.89 22.81 -12.19
C GLU A 45 -6.61 23.08 -11.38
N GLU A 46 -6.65 22.76 -10.08
CA GLU A 46 -5.50 22.88 -9.17
C GLU A 46 -4.29 22.08 -9.63
N LEU A 47 -3.09 22.61 -9.39
CA LEU A 47 -1.82 21.92 -9.61
C LEU A 47 -1.80 20.61 -8.82
N GLY A 48 -1.18 19.57 -9.40
CA GLY A 48 -1.00 18.28 -8.72
C GLY A 48 -0.16 18.43 -7.46
N ASP A 49 -0.46 17.65 -6.42
CA ASP A 49 0.25 17.76 -5.13
C ASP A 49 1.63 17.11 -5.19
N VAL A 50 1.81 16.18 -6.15
CA VAL A 50 3.00 15.36 -6.31
C VAL A 50 3.52 15.42 -7.73
N HIS A 51 4.82 15.67 -7.85
CA HIS A 51 5.58 15.45 -9.08
C HIS A 51 6.52 14.25 -8.91
N VAL A 52 6.38 13.26 -9.80
CA VAL A 52 7.21 12.04 -9.74
C VAL A 52 8.51 12.29 -10.50
N ASP A 53 9.56 12.55 -9.73
CA ASP A 53 10.94 12.47 -10.21
C ASP A 53 11.52 11.10 -9.84
N VAL A 54 11.72 10.26 -10.87
CA VAL A 54 12.28 8.90 -10.70
C VAL A 54 13.79 8.88 -10.48
N ASP A 55 14.49 9.98 -10.79
CA ASP A 55 15.95 10.11 -10.62
C ASP A 55 16.34 10.77 -9.30
N SER A 56 15.34 11.27 -8.55
CA SER A 56 15.58 11.94 -7.28
C SER A 56 16.44 11.06 -6.36
N PRO A 57 17.59 11.56 -5.86
CA PRO A 57 18.39 10.83 -4.89
C PRO A 57 17.70 10.75 -3.52
N ASN A 58 16.74 11.65 -3.27
CA ASN A 58 16.09 11.84 -1.98
C ASN A 58 14.76 11.09 -1.87
N VAL A 59 14.06 10.88 -2.98
CA VAL A 59 12.72 10.28 -2.98
C VAL A 59 12.69 9.04 -3.87
N ARG A 60 12.02 7.99 -3.40
CA ARG A 60 11.91 6.71 -4.08
C ARG A 60 10.44 6.36 -4.27
N TRP A 61 10.02 6.21 -5.52
CA TRP A 61 8.63 5.92 -5.86
C TRP A 61 8.39 4.41 -6.01
N PHE A 62 7.31 3.93 -5.42
CA PHE A 62 6.87 2.54 -5.50
C PHE A 62 5.41 2.50 -5.92
N LEU A 63 5.06 1.57 -6.81
CA LEU A 63 3.72 1.41 -7.36
C LEU A 63 3.13 0.07 -6.91
N ASP A 64 2.03 0.13 -6.15
CA ASP A 64 1.21 -1.03 -5.84
C ASP A 64 0.42 -1.47 -7.10
N GLN A 65 0.06 -2.76 -7.14
CA GLN A 65 -0.89 -3.27 -8.13
C GLN A 65 -2.33 -2.92 -7.71
N HIS A 66 -3.21 -2.71 -8.69
CA HIS A 66 -4.65 -2.60 -8.43
C HIS A 66 -5.24 -3.94 -7.98
N GLY A 67 -6.38 -3.87 -7.29
CA GLY A 67 -7.09 -5.06 -6.82
C GLY A 67 -6.48 -5.71 -5.57
N ILE A 68 -5.45 -5.11 -4.96
CA ILE A 68 -4.96 -5.58 -3.67
C ILE A 68 -5.97 -5.18 -2.59
N PRO A 69 -6.55 -6.14 -1.85
CA PRO A 69 -7.62 -5.90 -0.89
C PRO A 69 -7.23 -4.88 0.19
N LYS A 70 -8.24 -4.25 0.77
CA LYS A 70 -8.06 -3.38 1.93
C LYS A 70 -7.68 -4.24 3.14
N THR A 71 -6.82 -3.73 4.00
CA THR A 71 -6.43 -4.41 5.24
C THR A 71 -7.68 -4.65 6.12
N PRO A 72 -7.82 -5.84 6.75
CA PRO A 72 -8.90 -6.12 7.69
C PRO A 72 -8.95 -5.13 8.85
N LYS A 73 -10.13 -5.01 9.47
CA LYS A 73 -10.33 -4.10 10.61
C LYS A 73 -9.39 -4.47 11.77
N GLY A 74 -8.73 -3.47 12.35
CA GLY A 74 -7.78 -3.66 13.46
C GLY A 74 -6.41 -4.18 13.03
N TRP A 75 -6.20 -4.46 11.74
CA TRP A 75 -4.90 -4.79 11.19
C TRP A 75 -4.29 -3.57 10.50
N LYS A 76 -2.97 -3.53 10.41
CA LYS A 76 -2.25 -2.48 9.69
C LYS A 76 -1.20 -3.07 8.76
N ARG A 77 -1.27 -2.78 7.46
CA ARG A 77 -0.19 -3.13 6.52
C ARG A 77 1.01 -2.22 6.76
N ILE A 78 2.21 -2.78 6.85
CA ILE A 78 3.46 -2.06 7.06
C ILE A 78 4.39 -2.37 5.89
N LEU A 79 4.88 -1.33 5.24
CA LEU A 79 5.79 -1.43 4.10
C LEU A 79 7.19 -1.02 4.51
N VAL A 80 8.15 -1.94 4.37
CA VAL A 80 9.55 -1.74 4.74
C VAL A 80 10.41 -1.76 3.49
N VAL A 81 11.08 -0.65 3.19
CA VAL A 81 12.06 -0.59 2.09
C VAL A 81 13.34 -1.29 2.54
N ARG A 82 13.81 -2.27 1.76
CA ARG A 82 15.08 -2.97 2.03
C ARG A 82 16.26 -2.02 1.87
N GLY A 83 17.39 -2.33 2.51
CA GLY A 83 18.55 -1.43 2.59
C GLY A 83 19.07 -0.90 1.25
N ASN A 84 18.94 -1.67 0.16
CA ASN A 84 19.33 -1.23 -1.18
C ASN A 84 18.31 -0.32 -1.89
N GLY A 85 17.12 -0.09 -1.31
CA GLY A 85 16.08 0.76 -1.88
C GLY A 85 15.28 0.15 -3.03
N GLU A 86 15.54 -1.10 -3.41
CA GLU A 86 15.01 -1.69 -4.65
C GLU A 86 13.74 -2.52 -4.43
N LYS A 87 13.59 -3.07 -3.23
CA LYS A 87 12.50 -3.97 -2.87
C LYS A 87 11.84 -3.52 -1.58
N VAL A 88 10.56 -3.83 -1.47
CA VAL A 88 9.76 -3.58 -0.28
C VAL A 88 9.31 -4.92 0.28
N ASP A 89 9.45 -5.09 1.59
CA ASP A 89 8.84 -6.17 2.35
C ASP A 89 7.49 -5.71 2.89
N VAL A 90 6.48 -6.58 2.75
CA VAL A 90 5.13 -6.35 3.28
C VAL A 90 4.99 -7.11 4.58
N TYR A 91 4.64 -6.37 5.63
CA TYR A 91 4.26 -6.90 6.92
C TYR A 91 2.82 -6.52 7.21
N TYR A 92 2.20 -7.24 8.11
CA TYR A 92 0.96 -6.83 8.76
C TYR A 92 1.20 -6.81 10.26
N GLU A 93 0.65 -5.79 10.92
CA GLU A 93 0.53 -5.72 12.36
C GLU A 93 -0.90 -6.13 12.74
N THR A 94 -1.00 -7.12 13.61
CA THR A 94 -2.26 -7.66 14.11
C THR A 94 -2.89 -6.71 15.14
N PRO A 95 -4.16 -6.90 15.52
CA PRO A 95 -4.79 -6.17 16.65
C PRO A 95 -4.00 -6.26 17.97
N GLN A 96 -3.27 -7.37 18.19
CA GLN A 96 -2.39 -7.58 19.34
C GLN A 96 -0.96 -7.03 19.12
N GLN A 97 -0.76 -6.16 18.14
CA GLN A 97 0.53 -5.52 17.81
C GLN A 97 1.68 -6.48 17.41
N LYS A 98 1.35 -7.74 17.08
CA LYS A 98 2.31 -8.71 16.54
C LYS A 98 2.53 -8.46 15.04
N LYS A 99 3.79 -8.48 14.61
CA LYS A 99 4.13 -8.37 13.18
C LYS A 99 4.20 -9.74 12.52
N VAL A 100 3.48 -9.90 11.42
CA VAL A 100 3.48 -11.10 10.56
C VAL A 100 3.88 -10.74 9.13
N ARG A 101 4.55 -11.66 8.46
CA ARG A 101 5.18 -11.47 7.14
C ARG A 101 4.86 -12.57 6.14
N SER A 102 3.89 -13.44 6.45
CA SER A 102 3.47 -14.51 5.55
C SER A 102 2.07 -15.02 5.87
N PRO A 103 1.37 -15.62 4.90
CA PRO A 103 0.06 -16.24 5.14
C PRO A 103 0.11 -17.33 6.21
N LYS A 104 1.20 -18.11 6.27
CA LYS A 104 1.39 -19.14 7.32
C LYS A 104 1.39 -18.55 8.72
N GLN A 105 2.01 -17.38 8.91
CA GLN A 105 2.02 -16.69 10.20
C GLN A 105 0.66 -16.08 10.55
N VAL A 106 -0.10 -15.60 9.55
CA VAL A 106 -1.47 -15.13 9.73
C VAL A 106 -2.38 -16.30 10.15
N ALA A 107 -2.29 -17.44 9.46
CA ALA A 107 -3.04 -18.65 9.81
C ALA A 107 -2.72 -19.12 11.24
N LYS A 108 -1.44 -19.14 11.61
CA LYS A 108 -1.03 -19.46 12.97
C LYS A 108 -1.58 -18.45 13.99
N PHE A 109 -1.55 -17.15 13.69
CA PHE A 109 -2.13 -16.13 14.57
C PHE A 109 -3.63 -16.35 14.78
N ILE A 110 -4.40 -16.66 13.73
CA ILE A 110 -5.84 -16.91 13.85
C ILE A 110 -6.11 -18.22 14.60
N GLN A 111 -5.30 -19.26 14.41
CA GLN A 111 -5.40 -20.51 15.19
C GLN A 111 -5.12 -20.29 16.68
N ASP A 112 -4.10 -19.49 17.00
CA ASP A 112 -3.75 -19.16 18.38
C ASP A 112 -4.77 -18.19 19.03
N ASN A 113 -5.64 -17.53 18.24
CA ASN A 113 -6.59 -16.51 18.69
C ASN A 113 -7.93 -16.66 17.95
N GLU A 114 -8.70 -17.70 18.27
CA GLU A 114 -9.93 -18.07 17.56
C GLU A 114 -11.00 -16.96 17.54
N GLU A 115 -10.94 -16.00 18.47
CA GLU A 115 -11.83 -14.83 18.51
C GLU A 115 -11.78 -13.99 17.22
N PHE A 116 -10.67 -13.98 16.49
CA PHE A 116 -10.50 -13.21 15.25
C PHE A 116 -10.81 -14.00 13.98
N LYS A 117 -11.24 -15.26 14.10
CA LYS A 117 -11.45 -16.15 12.95
C LYS A 117 -12.57 -15.68 12.03
N ASP A 118 -13.61 -15.07 12.59
CA ASP A 118 -14.73 -14.53 11.82
C ASP A 118 -14.48 -13.09 11.34
N ASP A 119 -13.54 -12.38 11.98
CA ASP A 119 -13.20 -10.97 11.68
C ASP A 119 -12.19 -10.81 10.53
N VAL A 120 -11.42 -11.85 10.21
CA VAL A 120 -10.34 -11.80 9.23
C VAL A 120 -10.49 -12.90 8.21
N LYS A 121 -10.65 -12.52 6.95
CA LYS A 121 -10.61 -13.45 5.82
C LYS A 121 -9.22 -13.48 5.22
N MET A 122 -8.73 -14.68 4.88
CA MET A 122 -7.40 -14.83 4.27
C MET A 122 -7.29 -14.10 2.93
N GLU A 123 -8.41 -13.97 2.24
CA GLU A 123 -8.55 -13.25 0.97
C GLU A 123 -8.33 -11.74 1.12
N GLU A 124 -8.47 -11.19 2.32
CA GLU A 124 -8.25 -9.76 2.61
C GLU A 124 -6.77 -9.45 2.93
N ILE A 125 -5.94 -10.48 3.10
CA ILE A 125 -4.51 -10.32 3.41
C ILE A 125 -3.67 -10.61 2.15
N SER A 126 -2.90 -9.61 1.72
CA SER A 126 -2.03 -9.74 0.54
C SER A 126 -0.61 -9.26 0.81
N PHE A 127 0.35 -10.15 0.58
CA PHE A 127 1.78 -9.87 0.69
C PHE A 127 2.39 -9.41 -0.64
N VAL A 128 1.57 -9.03 -1.63
CA VAL A 128 2.06 -8.43 -2.87
C VAL A 128 2.73 -7.10 -2.53
N ALA A 129 4.02 -7.00 -2.86
CA ALA A 129 4.83 -5.81 -2.62
C ALA A 129 4.71 -4.81 -3.77
N PRO A 130 4.72 -3.50 -3.48
CA PRO A 130 4.79 -2.49 -4.52
C PRO A 130 6.13 -2.55 -5.25
N LYS A 131 6.12 -2.26 -6.54
CA LYS A 131 7.31 -2.31 -7.40
C LYS A 131 7.97 -0.95 -7.46
N ARG A 132 9.31 -0.92 -7.38
CA ARG A 132 10.08 0.29 -7.57
C ARG A 132 9.82 0.86 -8.97
N MET A 133 9.42 2.13 -9.06
CA MET A 133 9.38 2.82 -10.34
C MET A 133 10.80 3.05 -10.84
N LYS A 134 11.00 2.76 -12.13
CA LYS A 134 12.26 2.92 -12.84
C LYS A 134 11.97 3.55 -14.19
N LYS A 135 12.96 4.23 -14.76
CA LYS A 135 12.89 4.64 -16.16
C LYS A 135 12.67 3.43 -17.07
N PRO A 136 11.90 3.58 -18.16
CA PRO A 136 11.90 2.59 -19.22
C PRO A 136 13.35 2.39 -19.69
N LYS A 137 13.77 1.13 -19.83
CA LYS A 137 15.07 0.83 -20.42
C LYS A 137 14.97 1.22 -21.90
N SER A 138 15.82 2.14 -22.33
CA SER A 138 15.98 2.49 -23.76
C SER A 138 16.57 1.33 -24.54
#